data_AF-A0A293LPZ1-F1
#
_entry.id   AF-A0A293LPZ1-F1
#
_cell.length_a   1.000
_cell.length_b   1.000
_cell.length_c   1.000
_cell.angle_alpha   90.00
_cell.angle_beta   90.00
_cell.angle_gamma   90.00
#
_symmetry.space_group_name_H-M   'P 1'
#
loop_
_entity.id
_entity.type
_entity.pdbx_description
1 polymer ?
#
loop_
_entity_poly.entity_id
_entity_poly.type
_entity_poly.pdbx_seq_one_letter_code
_entity_poly.pdbx_strand_id
1 'polypeptide(L)'
;MRVDYRIVLTLMKLKHNMSTSFLSKLYGCTITSCTEIINTTTGILAHVLSSLVAIPSKEETLRNMPKHLKNYQNVRLVLDCTEIPVTQSNC
;
A
#
# COMPACT_ATOMS: atom_id res chain seq x y z
N MET A 1 12.95 11.42 14.03
CA MET A 1 11.50 11.69 13.92
C MET A 1 10.75 10.70 14.80
N ARG A 2 9.78 11.16 15.61
CA ARG A 2 8.97 10.29 16.48
C ARG A 2 8.12 9.30 15.65
N VAL A 3 7.73 8.18 16.25
CA VAL A 3 7.05 7.07 15.55
C VAL A 3 5.67 7.47 15.02
N ASP A 4 4.90 8.21 15.83
CA ASP A 4 3.61 8.82 15.45
C ASP A 4 3.72 9.61 14.14
N TYR A 5 4.71 10.51 14.02
CA TYR A 5 4.92 11.29 12.80
C TYR A 5 5.31 10.42 11.60
N ARG A 6 6.13 9.39 11.79
CA ARG A 6 6.50 8.47 10.70
C ARG A 6 5.28 7.76 10.13
N ILE A 7 4.38 7.30 11.01
CA ILE A 7 3.13 6.64 10.60
C ILE A 7 2.24 7.62 9.83
N VAL A 8 2.00 8.82 10.36
CA VAL A 8 1.14 9.82 9.69
C VAL A 8 1.74 10.25 8.35
N LEU A 9 3.05 10.49 8.28
CA LEU A 9 3.76 10.82 7.03
C LEU A 9 3.55 9.73 5.98
N THR A 10 3.76 8.46 6.34
CA THR A 10 3.56 7.33 5.42
C THR A 10 2.09 7.19 4.99
N LEU A 11 1.14 7.36 5.92
CA LEU A 11 -0.29 7.31 5.58
C LEU A 11 -0.71 8.49 4.68
N MET A 12 -0.14 9.69 4.85
CA MET A 12 -0.35 10.81 3.92
C MET A 12 0.18 10.47 2.52
N LYS A 13 1.33 9.80 2.44
CA LYS A 13 1.86 9.32 1.16
C LYS A 13 0.93 8.30 0.51
N LEU A 14 0.47 7.30 1.25
CA LEU A 14 -0.36 6.21 0.70
C LEU A 14 -1.79 6.66 0.38
N LYS A 15 -2.46 7.39 1.29
CA LYS A 15 -3.88 7.74 1.13
C LYS A 15 -4.10 8.89 0.15
N HIS A 16 -3.18 9.85 0.09
CA HIS A 16 -3.36 11.08 -0.71
C HIS A 16 -2.36 11.20 -1.86
N ASN A 17 -1.44 10.25 -2.03
CA ASN A 17 -0.35 10.32 -3.00
C ASN A 17 0.46 11.63 -2.95
N MET A 18 0.66 12.19 -1.76
CA MET A 18 1.42 13.43 -1.61
C MET A 18 2.85 13.26 -2.14
N SER A 19 3.42 14.32 -2.72
CA SER A 19 4.80 14.26 -3.23
C SER A 19 5.79 14.17 -2.06
N THR A 20 6.86 13.39 -2.23
CA THR A 20 7.89 13.26 -1.19
C THR A 20 8.57 14.60 -0.90
N SER A 21 8.68 15.48 -1.91
CA SER A 21 9.23 16.83 -1.73
C SER A 21 8.34 17.75 -0.89
N PHE A 22 7.01 17.59 -0.98
CA PHE A 22 6.09 18.29 -0.10
C PHE A 22 6.18 17.75 1.34
N LEU A 23 6.16 16.42 1.48
CA LEU A 23 6.26 15.77 2.80
C LEU A 23 7.59 16.08 3.50
N SER A 24 8.70 16.11 2.77
CA SER A 24 10.01 16.43 3.36
C SER A 24 10.06 17.85 3.91
N LYS A 25 9.44 18.81 3.21
CA LYS A 25 9.30 20.20 3.69
C LYS A 25 8.37 20.28 4.90
N LEU A 26 7.21 19.62 4.84
CA LEU A 26 6.22 19.62 5.92
C LEU A 26 6.79 19.08 7.24
N TYR A 27 7.63 18.04 7.16
CA TYR A 27 8.23 17.39 8.32
C TYR A 27 9.67 17.83 8.62
N GLY A 28 10.19 18.84 7.92
CA GLY A 28 11.52 19.41 8.15
C GLY A 28 12.66 18.40 8.00
N CYS A 29 12.57 17.45 7.06
CA CYS A 29 13.60 16.44 6.81
C CYS A 29 14.10 16.48 5.36
N THR A 30 15.22 15.78 5.09
CA THR A 30 15.73 15.65 3.73
C THR A 30 14.82 14.73 2.90
N ILE A 31 14.80 14.90 1.58
CA ILE A 31 14.03 14.03 0.67
C ILE A 31 14.46 12.56 0.86
N THR A 32 15.77 12.31 0.98
CA THR A 32 16.31 10.96 1.21
C THR A 32 15.78 10.34 2.50
N SER A 33 15.83 11.09 3.61
CA SER A 33 15.31 10.62 4.90
C SER A 33 13.79 10.40 4.85
N CYS A 34 13.06 11.29 4.18
CA CYS A 34 11.61 11.14 3.96
C CYS A 34 11.28 9.85 3.19
N THR A 35 11.99 9.57 2.09
CA THR A 35 11.83 8.36 1.29
C THR A 35 12.12 7.10 2.10
N GLU A 36 13.21 7.09 2.86
CA GLU A 36 13.59 5.96 3.71
C GLU A 36 12.53 5.70 4.78
N ILE A 37 12.04 6.76 5.45
CA ILE A 37 10.93 6.66 6.42
C ILE A 37 9.69 6.07 5.77
N ILE A 38 9.31 6.52 4.56
CA ILE A 38 8.14 6.00 3.84
C ILE A 38 8.31 4.51 3.57
N ASN A 39 9.45 4.09 3.00
CA ASN A 39 9.70 2.71 2.64
C ASN A 39 9.71 1.78 3.86
N THR A 40 10.49 2.12 4.88
CA THR A 40 10.59 1.31 6.10
C THR A 40 9.26 1.20 6.82
N THR A 41 8.55 2.33 6.98
CA THR A 41 7.25 2.33 7.68
C THR A 41 6.18 1.59 6.88
N THR A 42 6.22 1.64 5.53
CA THR A 42 5.29 0.87 4.69
C THR A 42 5.47 -0.63 4.90
N GLY A 43 6.71 -1.12 4.97
CA GLY A 43 6.99 -2.54 5.27
C GLY A 43 6.48 -2.96 6.65
N ILE A 44 6.68 -2.12 7.67
CA ILE A 44 6.18 -2.37 9.03
C ILE A 44 4.65 -2.39 9.06
N LEU A 45 4.00 -1.41 8.41
CA LEU A 45 2.55 -1.36 8.31
C LEU A 45 2.00 -2.59 7.59
N ALA A 46 2.62 -3.02 6.49
CA ALA A 46 2.22 -4.23 5.78
C ALA A 46 2.29 -5.47 6.68
N HIS A 47 3.35 -5.60 7.48
CA HIS A 47 3.49 -6.71 8.42
C HIS A 47 2.41 -6.67 9.51
N VAL A 48 2.21 -5.53 10.16
CA VAL A 48 1.24 -5.38 11.26
C VAL A 48 -0.20 -5.56 10.75
N LEU A 49 -0.54 -4.96 9.61
CA LEU A 49 -1.88 -4.99 9.03
C LEU A 49 -2.17 -6.28 8.24
N SER A 50 -1.18 -7.14 8.01
CA SER A 50 -1.38 -8.42 7.30
C SER A 50 -2.47 -9.27 7.94
N SER A 51 -2.58 -9.20 9.27
CA SER A 51 -3.62 -9.90 10.04
C SER A 51 -5.05 -9.40 9.79
N LEU A 52 -5.21 -8.17 9.31
CA LEU A 52 -6.52 -7.59 9.01
C LEU A 52 -7.06 -8.00 7.64
N VAL A 53 -6.18 -8.46 6.74
CA VAL A 53 -6.53 -8.87 5.38
C VAL A 53 -6.40 -10.38 5.28
N ALA A 54 -7.51 -11.09 5.54
CA ALA A 54 -7.57 -12.53 5.35
C ALA A 54 -7.62 -12.87 3.85
N ILE A 55 -6.46 -13.13 3.24
CA ILE A 55 -6.39 -13.61 1.86
C ILE A 55 -6.57 -15.14 1.86
N PRO A 56 -7.65 -15.68 1.26
CA PRO A 56 -7.91 -17.11 1.25
C PRO A 56 -6.91 -17.88 0.37
N SER A 57 -6.73 -19.16 0.70
CA SER A 57 -5.86 -20.08 -0.06
C SER A 57 -6.33 -20.32 -1.50
N LYS A 58 -5.45 -20.88 -2.35
CA LYS A 58 -5.78 -21.24 -3.73
C LYS A 58 -7.07 -22.05 -3.81
N GLU A 59 -7.05 -23.10 -3.04
CA GLU A 59 -8.05 -24.16 -3.02
C GLU A 59 -9.37 -23.63 -2.44
N GLU A 60 -9.31 -22.80 -1.40
CA GLU A 60 -10.50 -22.22 -0.77
C GLU A 60 -11.28 -21.28 -1.70
N THR A 61 -10.59 -20.39 -2.42
CA THR A 61 -11.27 -19.52 -3.39
C THR A 61 -11.92 -20.30 -4.52
N LEU A 62 -11.26 -21.36 -5.01
CA LEU A 62 -11.81 -22.18 -6.10
C LEU A 62 -13.07 -22.96 -5.65
N ARG A 63 -13.04 -23.51 -4.43
CA ARG A 63 -14.21 -24.18 -3.82
C ARG A 63 -15.40 -23.25 -3.64
N ASN A 64 -15.15 -21.97 -3.37
CA ASN A 64 -16.17 -20.96 -3.08
C ASN A 64 -16.39 -19.95 -4.22
N MET A 65 -15.96 -20.27 -5.45
CA MET A 65 -16.00 -19.33 -6.56
C MET A 65 -17.44 -18.94 -6.94
N PRO A 66 -17.77 -17.63 -7.03
CA PRO A 66 -19.09 -17.18 -7.48
C PRO A 66 -19.42 -17.72 -8.87
N LYS A 67 -20.69 -18.06 -9.12
CA LYS A 67 -21.15 -18.62 -10.40
C LYS A 67 -20.73 -17.78 -11.61
N HIS A 68 -20.83 -16.45 -11.48
CA HIS A 68 -20.48 -15.49 -12.54
C HIS A 68 -18.97 -15.44 -12.83
N LEU A 69 -18.13 -15.87 -11.89
CA LEU A 69 -16.68 -15.89 -12.03
C LEU A 69 -16.13 -17.26 -12.46
N LYS A 70 -16.97 -18.27 -12.70
CA LYS A 70 -16.53 -19.63 -13.08
C LYS A 70 -15.67 -19.70 -14.33
N ASN A 71 -15.81 -18.76 -15.27
CA ASN A 71 -14.97 -18.73 -16.47
C ASN A 71 -13.58 -18.12 -16.20
N TYR A 72 -13.37 -17.58 -15.00
CA TYR A 72 -12.16 -16.88 -14.57
C TYR A 72 -11.47 -17.64 -13.43
N GLN A 73 -11.12 -18.91 -13.68
CA GLN A 73 -10.47 -19.78 -12.68
C GLN A 73 -9.10 -19.26 -12.18
N ASN A 74 -8.51 -18.33 -12.92
CA ASN A 74 -7.28 -17.64 -12.53
C ASN A 74 -7.52 -16.45 -11.58
N VAL A 75 -8.76 -16.00 -11.39
CA VAL A 75 -9.10 -14.92 -10.45
C VAL A 75 -9.05 -15.43 -9.02
N ARG A 76 -8.29 -14.72 -8.19
CA ARG A 76 -7.99 -15.08 -6.81
C ARG A 76 -8.66 -14.17 -5.79
N LEU A 77 -8.77 -12.90 -6.16
CA LEU A 77 -9.26 -11.82 -5.33
C LEU A 77 -9.75 -10.71 -6.26
N VAL A 78 -10.87 -10.10 -5.91
CA VAL A 78 -11.34 -8.85 -6.54
C VAL A 78 -11.08 -7.76 -5.52
N LEU A 79 -10.20 -6.83 -5.86
CA LEU A 79 -9.81 -5.72 -5.00
C LEU A 79 -10.51 -4.45 -5.48
N ASP A 80 -11.32 -3.86 -4.62
CA ASP A 80 -11.77 -2.49 -4.76
C ASP A 80 -10.89 -1.62 -3.85
N CYS A 81 -9.95 -0.90 -4.44
CA CYS A 81 -8.88 -0.20 -3.73
C CYS A 81 -8.65 1.19 -4.33
N THR A 82 -8.05 2.09 -3.53
CA THR A 82 -7.63 3.40 -4.02
C THR A 82 -6.45 3.24 -4.99
N GLU A 83 -6.67 3.59 -6.26
CA GLU A 83 -5.61 3.63 -7.25
C GLU A 83 -4.75 4.88 -7.10
N ILE A 84 -3.44 4.70 -7.21
CA ILE A 84 -2.47 5.78 -7.08
C ILE A 84 -1.73 5.93 -8.41
N PRO A 85 -1.79 7.10 -9.07
CA PRO A 85 -1.00 7.35 -10.28
C PRO A 85 0.49 7.22 -9.97
N VAL A 86 1.15 6.31 -10.66
CA VAL A 86 2.61 6.15 -10.63
C VAL A 86 3.25 6.99 -11.72
N THR A 87 4.25 7.80 -11.35
CA THR A 87 5.03 8.55 -12.33
C THR A 87 5.93 7.58 -13.09
N GLN A 88 5.82 7.55 -14.42
CA GLN A 88 6.74 6.81 -15.26
C GLN A 88 8.06 7.58 -15.37
N SER A 89 9.19 6.88 -15.28
CA SER A 89 10.49 7.44 -15.62
C SER A 89 10.55 7.69 -17.12
N ASN A 90 10.87 8.91 -17.54
CA ASN A 90 11.07 9.28 -18.96
C ASN A 90 12.41 8.76 -19.53
N CYS A 91 12.94 7.66 -18.99
CA CYS A 91 14.21 7.07 -19.40
C CYS A 91 13.96 5.94 -20.39
#